data_AF-A0A225NLG8-F1
#
_entry.id   AF-A0A225NLG8-F1
#
_cell.length_a   1.000
_cell.length_b   1.000
_cell.length_c   1.000
_cell.angle_alpha   90.00
_cell.angle_beta   90.00
_cell.angle_gamma   90.00
#
_symmetry.space_group_name_H-M   'P 1'
#
loop_
_entity.id
_entity.type
_entity.pdbx_description
1 polymer ?
#
loop_
_entity_poly.entity_id
_entity_poly.type
_entity_poly.pdbx_seq_one_letter_code
_entity_poly.pdbx_strand_id
1 'polypeptide(L)'
;MKNGTIPLADMSLTLVPAAQGAKIAGGDGAIHYLNQTAAAVWLLADGSRDADAIAAEIARIFLLSEPPTEDITRALDLLADKGLLQRGG
;
A
#
# COMPACT_ATOMS: atom_id res chain seq x y z
N MET A 1 17.00 6.88 -10.33
CA MET A 1 15.55 6.83 -10.05
C MET A 1 14.99 5.72 -10.92
N LYS A 2 14.64 4.56 -10.35
CA LYS A 2 14.10 3.44 -11.14
C LYS A 2 12.58 3.44 -10.98
N ASN A 3 11.87 3.85 -12.02
CA ASN A 3 10.42 3.68 -12.14
C ASN A 3 10.16 2.17 -12.35
N GLY A 4 9.64 1.50 -11.33
CA GLY A 4 9.24 0.10 -11.43
C GLY A 4 7.76 0.03 -11.83
N THR A 5 7.49 -0.38 -13.06
CA THR A 5 6.15 -0.77 -13.52
C THR A 5 5.99 -2.26 -13.23
N ILE A 6 5.06 -2.64 -12.35
CA ILE A 6 4.65 -4.04 -12.19
C ILE A 6 3.42 -4.25 -13.09
N PRO A 7 3.47 -5.13 -14.09
CA PRO A 7 2.34 -5.37 -14.97
C PRO A 7 1.34 -6.30 -14.28
N LEU A 8 0.20 -5.75 -13.88
CA LEU A 8 -1.05 -6.50 -13.73
C LEU A 8 -1.87 -6.22 -14.99
N ALA A 9 -2.38 -7.28 -15.61
CA ALA A 9 -3.04 -7.23 -16.92
C ALA A 9 -4.09 -6.11 -16.99
N ASP A 10 -3.92 -5.23 -17.98
CA ASP A 10 -4.82 -4.16 -18.41
C ASP A 10 -5.11 -3.00 -17.43
N MET A 11 -4.23 -2.77 -16.46
CA MET A 11 -4.30 -1.57 -15.62
C MET A 11 -2.96 -0.83 -15.60
N SER A 12 -2.88 0.26 -16.36
CA SER A 12 -1.71 1.14 -16.34
C SER A 12 -1.73 1.99 -15.05
N LEU A 13 -1.06 1.50 -14.00
CA LEU A 13 -0.91 2.25 -12.76
C LEU A 13 0.18 3.31 -12.92
N THR A 14 -0.20 4.58 -12.94
CA THR A 14 0.76 5.70 -12.97
C THR A 14 1.02 6.17 -11.56
N LEU A 15 2.17 5.78 -11.00
CA LEU A 15 2.69 6.36 -9.76
C LEU A 15 3.14 7.79 -10.05
N VAL A 16 2.35 8.77 -9.61
CA VAL A 16 2.80 10.16 -9.52
C VAL A 16 3.32 10.34 -8.09
N PRO A 17 4.63 10.58 -7.88
CA PRO A 17 5.14 10.97 -6.58
C PRO A 17 4.58 12.36 -6.27
N ALA A 18 3.42 12.40 -5.60
CA ALA A 18 3.02 13.60 -4.89
C ALA A 18 3.90 13.63 -3.64
N ALA A 19 4.50 14.76 -3.33
CA ALA A 19 5.40 14.94 -2.19
C ALA A 19 4.78 14.59 -0.80
N GLN A 20 3.56 14.05 -0.73
CA GLN A 20 2.78 13.67 0.46
C GLN A 20 1.92 12.38 0.33
N GLY A 21 2.01 11.58 -0.74
CA GLY A 21 1.12 10.41 -0.90
C GLY A 21 1.23 9.67 -2.24
N ALA A 22 0.29 8.75 -2.50
CA ALA A 22 0.22 7.99 -3.75
C ALA A 22 -1.18 8.05 -4.39
N LYS A 23 -1.24 7.85 -5.70
CA LYS A 23 -2.48 7.74 -6.48
C LYS A 23 -2.55 6.36 -7.11
N ILE A 24 -3.63 5.63 -6.88
CA ILE A 24 -3.83 4.26 -7.36
C ILE A 24 -5.14 4.20 -8.15
N ALA A 25 -5.11 3.55 -9.32
CA ALA A 25 -6.33 3.24 -10.07
C ALA A 25 -6.89 1.89 -9.57
N GLY A 26 -8.15 1.87 -9.13
CA GLY A 26 -8.89 0.67 -8.76
C GLY A 26 -9.44 -0.07 -9.98
N GLY A 27 -9.68 -1.37 -9.85
CA GLY A 27 -10.16 -2.24 -10.94
C GLY A 27 -11.52 -1.85 -11.52
N ASP A 28 -12.27 -1.02 -10.79
CA ASP A 28 -13.53 -0.40 -11.16
C ASP A 28 -13.37 0.92 -11.96
N GLY A 29 -12.13 1.32 -12.24
CA GLY A 29 -11.80 2.59 -12.89
C GLY A 29 -11.76 3.79 -11.92
N ALA A 30 -11.98 3.58 -10.62
CA ALA A 30 -11.89 4.63 -9.63
C ALA A 30 -10.44 5.03 -9.35
N ILE A 31 -10.25 6.26 -8.88
CA ILE A 31 -8.94 6.79 -8.51
C ILE A 31 -8.91 7.01 -7.00
N HIS A 32 -7.98 6.34 -6.33
CA HIS A 32 -7.77 6.44 -4.89
C HIS A 32 -6.54 7.26 -4.59
N TYR A 33 -6.69 8.22 -3.69
CA TYR A 33 -5.59 9.00 -3.14
C TYR A 33 -5.22 8.42 -1.77
N LEU A 34 -4.00 7.91 -1.67
CA LEU A 34 -3.43 7.45 -0.43
C LEU A 34 -2.59 8.55 0.20
N ASN A 35 -2.75 8.73 1.51
CA ASN A 35 -1.79 9.49 2.29
C ASN A 35 -0.44 8.75 2.35
N GLN A 36 0.60 9.41 2.86
CA GLN A 36 1.96 8.86 2.91
C GLN A 36 2.05 7.50 3.62
N THR A 37 1.33 7.33 4.74
CA THR A 37 1.34 6.07 5.50
C THR A 37 0.63 4.95 4.75
N ALA A 38 -0.55 5.21 4.19
CA ALA A 38 -1.29 4.21 3.40
C ALA A 38 -0.53 3.82 2.13
N ALA A 39 0.17 4.76 1.49
CA ALA A 39 1.05 4.48 0.37
C ALA A 39 2.21 3.54 0.77
N ALA A 40 2.82 3.77 1.93
CA ALA A 40 3.87 2.90 2.45
C ALA A 40 3.34 1.49 2.75
N VAL A 41 2.17 1.39 3.39
CA VAL A 41 1.51 0.08 3.66
C VAL A 41 1.22 -0.66 2.36
N TRP A 42 0.64 0.03 1.38
CA TRP A 42 0.34 -0.57 0.08
C TRP A 42 1.60 -1.06 -0.65
N LEU A 43 2.69 -0.29 -0.61
CA LEU A 43 3.98 -0.67 -1.21
C LEU A 43 4.62 -1.90 -0.53
N LEU A 44 4.44 -2.03 0.78
CA LEU A 44 4.98 -3.16 1.55
C LEU A 44 4.13 -4.43 1.42
N ALA A 45 2.85 -4.28 1.08
CA ALA A 45 1.89 -5.35 0.85
C ALA A 45 2.04 -5.98 -0.55
N ASP A 46 3.25 -6.42 -0.88
CA ASP A 46 3.60 -7.06 -2.17
C ASP A 46 3.26 -8.57 -2.24
N GLY A 47 2.57 -9.10 -1.23
CA GLY A 47 2.22 -10.52 -1.10
C GLY A 47 3.32 -11.39 -0.48
N SER A 48 4.49 -10.84 -0.14
CA SER A 48 5.58 -11.58 0.52
C SER A 48 5.68 -11.34 2.04
N ARG A 49 4.96 -10.34 2.56
CA ARG A 49 5.00 -9.92 3.97
C ARG A 49 3.63 -10.07 4.61
N ASP A 50 3.62 -10.51 5.86
CA ASP A 50 2.43 -10.50 6.71
C ASP A 50 2.25 -9.12 7.39
N ALA A 51 1.12 -8.96 8.10
CA ALA A 51 0.75 -7.70 8.73
C ALA A 51 1.78 -7.25 9.79
N ASP A 52 2.38 -8.19 10.52
CA ASP A 52 3.37 -7.90 11.56
C ASP A 52 4.70 -7.41 10.95
N ALA A 53 5.16 -8.05 9.88
CA ALA A 53 6.35 -7.61 9.15
C ALA A 53 6.16 -6.22 8.53
N ILE A 54 4.96 -5.94 8.00
CA ILE A 54 4.62 -4.60 7.48
C ILE A 54 4.58 -3.58 8.62
N ALA A 55 3.99 -3.90 9.78
CA ALA A 55 3.92 -3.01 10.93
C ALA A 55 5.30 -2.67 11.50
N ALA A 56 6.19 -3.66 11.60
CA ALA A 56 7.57 -3.44 12.04
C ALA A 56 8.31 -2.49 11.09
N GLU A 57 8.15 -2.67 9.78
CA GLU A 57 8.79 -1.83 8.78
C GLU A 57 8.21 -0.41 8.77
N ILE A 58 6.90 -0.25 8.95
CA ILE A 58 6.26 1.07 9.11
C ILE A 58 6.78 1.78 10.36
N ALA A 59 6.86 1.11 11.50
CA ALA A 59 7.44 1.72 12.70
C ALA A 59 8.87 2.19 12.48
N ARG A 60 9.68 1.40 11.74
CA ARG A 60 11.05 1.78 11.38
C ARG A 60 11.10 3.01 10.46
N ILE A 61 10.25 3.06 9.44
CA ILE A 61 10.19 4.18 8.47
C ILE A 61 9.74 5.48 9.14
N PHE A 62 8.75 5.40 10.02
CA PHE A 62 8.12 6.56 10.67
C PHE A 62 8.65 6.83 12.09
N LEU A 63 9.69 6.10 12.54
CA LEU A 63 10.32 6.24 13.86
C LEU A 63 9.32 6.13 15.02
N LEU A 64 8.38 5.19 14.90
CA LEU A 64 7.41 4.91 15.96
C LEU A 64 8.05 4.07 17.07
N SER A 65 7.61 4.31 18.30
CA SER A 65 8.10 3.56 19.47
C SER A 65 7.66 2.10 19.46
N GLU A 66 6.51 1.80 18.86
CA GLU A 66 5.94 0.46 18.76
C GLU A 66 5.35 0.23 17.35
N PRO A 67 5.36 -1.03 16.85
CA PRO A 67 4.67 -1.40 15.61
C PRO A 67 3.16 -1.13 15.69
N PRO A 68 2.58 -0.36 14.76
CA PRO A 68 1.15 -0.05 14.76
C PRO A 68 0.34 -1.20 14.14
N THR A 69 0.48 -2.42 14.67
CA THR A 69 -0.04 -3.66 14.07
C THR A 69 -1.55 -3.62 13.83
N GLU A 70 -2.34 -3.09 14.78
CA GLU A 70 -3.80 -2.98 14.59
C GLU A 70 -4.15 -2.04 13.44
N ASP A 71 -3.49 -0.90 13.35
CA ASP A 71 -3.74 0.08 12.29
C ASP A 71 -3.30 -0.44 10.93
N ILE A 72 -2.19 -1.19 10.87
CA ILE A 72 -1.76 -1.88 9.65
C ILE A 72 -2.79 -2.92 9.23
N THR A 73 -3.29 -3.72 10.16
CA THR A 73 -4.31 -4.74 9.87
C THR A 73 -5.56 -4.10 9.29
N ARG A 74 -6.08 -3.04 9.92
CA ARG A 74 -7.24 -2.28 9.41
C ARG A 74 -6.97 -1.64 8.06
N ALA A 75 -5.76 -1.12 7.83
CA ALA A 75 -5.40 -0.53 6.55
C ALA A 75 -5.36 -1.59 5.43
N LEU A 76 -4.83 -2.79 5.71
CA LEU A 76 -4.83 -3.90 4.78
C LEU A 76 -6.24 -4.40 4.47
N ASP A 77 -7.11 -4.50 5.49
CA ASP A 77 -8.54 -4.81 5.29
C ASP A 77 -9.20 -3.78 4.37
N LEU A 78 -9.03 -2.49 4.65
CA LEU A 78 -9.62 -1.42 3.86
C LEU A 78 -9.13 -1.41 2.40
N LEU A 79 -7.84 -1.67 2.18
CA LEU A 79 -7.27 -1.75 0.83
C LEU A 79 -7.80 -2.98 0.07
N ALA A 80 -7.98 -4.12 0.75
CA ALA A 80 -8.58 -5.31 0.17
C ALA A 80 -10.07 -5.10 -0.17
N ASP A 81 -10.84 -4.51 0.73
CA ASP A 81 -12.27 -4.18 0.51
C ASP A 81 -12.47 -3.23 -0.67
N LYS A 82 -11.50 -2.35 -0.93
CA LYS A 82 -11.49 -1.44 -2.09
C LYS A 82 -10.94 -2.10 -3.36
N GLY A 83 -10.59 -3.38 -3.33
CA GLY A 83 -10.00 -4.08 -4.46
C GLY A 83 -8.61 -3.58 -4.87
N LEU A 84 -7.91 -2.88 -3.97
CA LEU A 84 -6.58 -2.30 -4.23
C LEU A 84 -5.44 -3.25 -3.86
N LEU A 85 -5.74 -4.32 -3.14
CA LEU A 85 -4.84 -5.43 -2.82
C LEU A 85 -5.59 -6.74 -2.97
N GLN A 86 -4.92 -7.76 -3.50
CA GLN A 86 -5.36 -9.13 -3.31
C GLN A 86 -4.66 -9.67 -2.07
N ARG A 87 -5.44 -10.09 -1.06
CA ARG A 87 -4.88 -10.96 -0.03
C ARG A 87 -4.58 -12.29 -0.70
N GLY A 88 -3.29 -12.64 -0.80
CA GLY A 88 -2.91 -14.01 -1.06
C GLY A 88 -3.58 -14.88 0.01
N GLY A 89 -4.46 -15.78 -0.43
CA GLY A 89 -5.16 -16.73 0.45
C GLY A 89 -4.23 -17.75 1.07
#